data_AF-A0A520ELG8-F1
#
_entry.id   AF-A0A520ELG8-F1
#
_cell.length_a   1.000
_cell.length_b   1.000
_cell.length_c   1.000
_cell.angle_alpha   90.00
_cell.angle_beta   90.00
_cell.angle_gamma   90.00
#
_symmetry.space_group_name_H-M   'P 1'
#
loop_
_entity.id
_entity.type
_entity.pdbx_description
1 polymer ?
#
loop_
_entity_poly.entity_id
_entity_poly.type
_entity_poly.pdbx_seq_one_letter_code
_entity_poly.pdbx_strand_id
1 'polypeptide(L)' 'MGASGLRRSVLAVPGSSDKMIAKAKGLPADAIFLDLEDAVAPIAKVEARARIVDALNSDGWGDQLKVMRVNDWTT' A
#
# COMPACT_ATOMS: atom_id res chain seq x y z
N MET A 1 3.83 15.81 16.01
CA MET A 1 2.48 16.01 15.43
C MET A 1 2.61 15.83 13.92
N GLY A 2 2.62 14.57 13.47
CA GLY A 2 2.63 14.24 12.04
C GLY A 2 1.32 14.68 11.41
N ALA A 3 1.39 15.17 10.18
CA ALA A 3 0.28 15.79 9.46
C ALA A 3 -0.79 14.75 9.07
N SER A 4 -1.58 14.29 10.05
CA SER A 4 -2.74 13.43 9.82
C SER A 4 -3.73 14.19 8.93
N GLY A 5 -3.73 13.85 7.63
CA GLY A 5 -4.67 14.40 6.63
C GLY A 5 -4.04 15.10 5.42
N LEU A 6 -2.74 15.40 5.43
CA LEU A 6 -2.06 15.96 4.26
C LEU A 6 -1.87 14.87 3.18
N ARG A 7 -2.02 15.23 1.90
CA ARG A 7 -1.86 14.32 0.76
C ARG A 7 -1.11 15.00 -0.39
N ARG A 8 0.03 15.65 -0.09
CA ARG A 8 0.86 16.31 -1.12
C ARG A 8 1.60 15.27 -1.95
N SER A 9 1.96 14.15 -1.32
CA SER A 9 2.54 12.98 -1.97
C SER A 9 1.75 11.72 -1.61
N VAL A 10 1.36 10.96 -2.63
CA VAL A 10 0.71 9.66 -2.48
C VAL A 10 1.54 8.63 -3.23
N LEU A 11 2.21 7.74 -2.50
CA LEU A 11 3.08 6.72 -3.07
C LEU A 11 2.28 5.48 -3.44
N ALA A 12 2.31 5.13 -4.73
CA ALA A 12 1.79 3.86 -5.24
C ALA A 12 2.76 2.71 -4.96
N VAL A 13 2.28 1.62 -4.37
CA VAL A 13 3.10 0.44 -4.06
C VAL A 13 2.35 -0.83 -4.49
N PRO A 14 2.89 -1.63 -5.42
CA PRO A 14 2.26 -2.89 -5.80
C PRO A 14 2.13 -3.84 -4.60
N GLY A 15 0.90 -4.30 -4.32
CA GLY A 15 0.62 -5.24 -3.24
C GLY A 15 1.21 -6.64 -3.44
N SER A 16 1.79 -6.90 -4.61
CA SER A 16 2.47 -8.15 -4.95
C SER A 16 3.98 -8.14 -4.63
N SER A 17 4.54 -7.04 -4.11
CA SER A 17 6.00 -6.91 -3.90
C SER A 17 6.39 -6.60 -2.46
N ASP A 18 6.81 -7.62 -1.72
CA ASP A 18 7.34 -7.47 -0.35
C ASP A 18 8.51 -6.48 -0.26
N LYS A 19 9.39 -6.50 -1.26
CA LYS A 19 10.54 -5.58 -1.36
C LYS A 19 10.09 -4.12 -1.42
N MET A 20 9.07 -3.81 -2.24
CA MET A 20 8.60 -2.44 -2.40
C MET A 20 7.82 -1.98 -1.17
N ILE A 21 7.01 -2.87 -0.57
CA ILE A 21 6.29 -2.60 0.68
C ILE A 21 7.27 -2.31 1.82
N ALA A 22 8.30 -3.14 2.00
CA ALA A 22 9.32 -2.95 3.02
C ALA A 22 10.05 -1.61 2.86
N LYS A 23 10.36 -1.22 1.62
CA LYS A 23 10.97 0.08 1.32
C LYS A 23 10.02 1.24 1.63
N ALA A 24 8.74 1.11 1.28
CA ALA A 24 7.74 2.17 1.42
C ALA A 24 7.56 2.64 2.87
N LYS A 25 7.68 1.71 3.83
CA LYS A 25 7.61 2.00 5.27
C LYS A 25 8.52 3.14 5.73
N GLY A 26 9.73 3.24 5.17
CA GLY A 26 10.73 4.24 5.52
C GLY A 26 10.76 5.49 4.65
N LEU A 27 9.87 5.63 3.65
CA LEU A 27 9.88 6.79 2.75
C LEU A 27 9.01 7.94 3.29
N PRO A 28 9.41 9.21 3.08
CA PRO A 28 8.69 10.39 3.60
C PRO A 28 7.50 10.77 2.70
N ALA A 29 6.60 9.82 2.43
CA ALA A 29 5.34 10.07 1.73
C ALA A 29 4.26 10.50 2.72
N ASP A 30 3.37 11.42 2.34
CA ASP A 30 2.24 11.79 3.20
C ASP A 30 1.21 10.64 3.28
N ALA A 31 1.00 9.94 2.16
CA ALA A 31 0.15 8.75 2.07
C ALA A 31 0.80 7.66 1.21
N ILE A 32 0.44 6.42 1.49
CA ILE A 32 0.86 5.24 0.73
C ILE A 32 -0.39 4.43 0.41
N PHE A 33 -0.59 4.06 -0.86
CA PHE A 33 -1.58 3.08 -1.22
C PHE A 33 -0.92 1.77 -1.65
N LEU A 34 -1.35 0.68 -1.01
CA LEU A 34 -1.02 -0.66 -1.45
C LEU A 34 -2.02 -1.07 -2.54
N ASP A 35 -1.50 -1.35 -3.72
CA ASP A 35 -2.30 -1.55 -4.92
C ASP A 35 -2.67 -3.02 -5.12
N LEU A 36 -3.96 -3.29 -5.31
CA LEU A 36 -4.47 -4.60 -5.74
C LEU A 36 -4.98 -4.57 -7.20
N GLU A 37 -5.02 -3.41 -7.83
CA GLU A 37 -5.58 -3.17 -9.16
C GLU A 37 -4.50 -3.37 -10.25
N ASP A 38 -4.17 -2.33 -11.03
CA ASP A 38 -3.41 -2.46 -12.27
C ASP A 38 -1.97 -2.93 -12.09
N ALA A 39 -1.35 -2.66 -10.94
CA ALA A 39 0.02 -3.08 -10.68
C ALA A 39 0.14 -4.55 -10.26
N VAL A 40 -0.97 -5.29 -10.19
CA VAL A 40 -0.99 -6.70 -9.76
C VAL A 40 -1.58 -7.58 -10.85
N ALA A 41 -0.78 -8.53 -11.33
CA ALA A 41 -1.24 -9.54 -12.29
C ALA A 41 -2.44 -10.32 -11.72
N PRO A 42 -3.44 -10.69 -12.55
CA PRO A 42 -4.66 -11.37 -12.08
C PRO A 42 -4.41 -12.61 -11.20
N ILE A 43 -3.46 -13.45 -11.60
CA ILE A 43 -3.09 -14.68 -10.86
C ILE A 43 -2.51 -14.38 -9.46
N ALA A 44 -1.91 -13.20 -9.29
CA ALA A 44 -1.26 -12.80 -8.04
C ALA A 44 -2.21 -12.07 -7.08
N LYS A 45 -3.45 -11.75 -7.48
CA LYS A 45 -4.37 -10.92 -6.66
C LYS A 45 -4.74 -11.56 -5.32
N VAL A 46 -4.91 -12.88 -5.27
CA VAL A 46 -5.25 -13.58 -4.02
C VAL A 46 -4.11 -13.44 -3.01
N GLU A 47 -2.90 -13.75 -3.44
CA GLU A 47 -1.69 -13.64 -2.61
C GLU A 47 -1.38 -12.19 -2.24
N ALA A 48 -1.49 -11.26 -3.19
CA ALA A 48 -1.28 -9.84 -2.96
C ALA A 48 -2.26 -9.29 -1.91
N ARG A 49 -3.53 -9.71 -1.92
CA ARG A 49 -4.50 -9.30 -0.90
C ARG A 49 -4.06 -9.74 0.50
N ALA A 50 -3.62 -10.98 0.67
CA ALA A 50 -3.12 -11.47 1.96
C ALA A 50 -1.88 -10.67 2.40
N ARG A 51 -0.93 -10.47 1.49
CA ARG A 51 0.28 -9.65 1.74
C ARG A 51 -0.04 -8.22 2.15
N ILE A 52 -1.02 -7.58 1.51
CA ILE A 52 -1.50 -6.24 1.86
C ILE A 52 -2.04 -6.22 3.29
N VAL A 53 -2.88 -7.20 3.66
CA VAL A 53 -3.44 -7.30 5.02
C VAL A 53 -2.33 -7.44 6.04
N ASP A 54 -1.36 -8.33 5.81
CA ASP A 54 -0.22 -8.52 6.71
C ASP A 54 0.62 -7.24 6.83
N ALA A 55 0.88 -6.57 5.70
CA ALA A 55 1.63 -5.32 5.67
C ALA A 55 0.94 -4.21 6.48
N LEU A 56 -0.39 -4.05 6.34
CA LEU A 56 -1.15 -3.00 7.04
C LEU A 56 -1.19 -3.21 8.56
N ASN A 57 -1.18 -4.46 9.00
CA ASN A 57 -1.19 -4.86 10.41
C ASN A 57 0.22 -4.95 11.03
N SER A 58 1.26 -5.00 10.20
CA SER A 58 2.65 -5.03 10.69
C SER A 58 3.15 -3.67 11.16
N ASP A 59 4.14 -3.70 12.06
CA ASP A 59 4.83 -2.51 12.56
C ASP A 59 5.83 -1.92 11.53
N GLY A 60 6.44 -0.78 11.90
CA GLY A 60 7.52 -0.14 11.16
C GLY A 60 7.08 0.91 10.14
N TRP A 61 5.78 1.20 10.05
CA TRP A 61 5.28 2.37 9.33
C TRP A 61 5.64 3.66 10.10
N GLY A 62 5.86 4.74 9.36
CA GLY A 62 5.93 6.09 9.93
C GLY A 62 4.54 6.71 10.07
N ASP A 63 4.49 8.04 10.03
CA ASP A 63 3.25 8.82 10.16
C ASP A 63 2.39 8.84 8.88
N GLN A 64 2.70 7.99 7.87
CA GLN A 64 2.00 8.02 6.59
C GLN A 64 0.56 7.53 6.74
N LEU A 65 -0.37 8.13 5.97
CA LEU A 65 -1.70 7.56 5.82
C LEU A 65 -1.60 6.25 5.00
N LYS A 66 -2.00 5.14 5.62
CA LYS A 66 -2.04 3.82 4.98
C LYS A 66 -3.40 3.57 4.34
N VAL A 67 -3.43 3.33 3.04
CA VAL A 67 -4.66 2.96 2.31
C VAL A 67 -4.39 1.79 1.36
N MET A 68 -5.46 1.24 0.81
CA MET A 68 -5.42 0.19 -0.21
C MET A 68 -6.22 0.65 -1.42
N ARG A 69 -5.69 0.46 -2.62
CA ARG A 69 -6.48 0.56 -3.86
C ARG A 69 -7.07 -0.80 -4.16
N VAL A 70 -8.39 -0.91 -4.05
CA VAL A 70 -9.14 -2.11 -4.42
C VAL A 70 -9.30 -2.20 -5.94
N ASN A 71 -9.67 -3.37 -6.45
CA ASN A 71 -10.08 -3.47 -7.84
C ASN A 71 -11.41 -2.75 -8.09
N ASP A 72 -11.67 -2.44 -9.36
CA ASP A 72 -12.97 -1.93 -9.79
C ASP A 72 -14.11 -2.88 -9.40
N TRP A 73 -15.29 -2.31 -9.16
CA TRP A 73 -16.46 -3.06 -8.68
C TRP A 73 -16.95 -4.14 -9.67
N THR A 74 -16.58 -4.03 -10.95
CA THR A 74 -16.96 -5.00 -12.00
C THR A 74 -16.03 -6.21 -12.10
N THR A 75 -15.01 -6.30 -11.23
CA THR A 75 -13.98 -7.36 -11.26
C THR A 75 -13.93 -8.17 -9.97
#